data_AF-A0A2L0EVI4-F1
#
_entry.id   AF-A0A2L0EVI4-F1
#
_cell.length_a   1.000
_cell.length_b   1.000
_cell.length_c   1.000
_cell.angle_alpha   90.00
_cell.angle_beta   90.00
_cell.angle_gamma   90.00
#
_symmetry.space_group_name_H-M   'P 1'
#
loop_
_entity.id
_entity.type
_entity.pdbx_description
1 polymer ?
#
loop_
_entity_poly.entity_id
_entity_poly.type
_entity_poly.pdbx_seq_one_letter_code
_entity_poly.pdbx_strand_id
1 'polypeptide(L)'
;MRVLPGGGVMSQENLTMALSTPGARLDEGLVSPPNTTSSRRRAHSRSPGRLRWPGLAALSLALLAGCAGSTGAAPAKDPAQGAAPEQQEPFDLEKALSREAGELPAREIRAGAWSARALAAEAPKIVEKEKLVSVAIPIGTDSHVECFVYNTMLDSGEVIRQFVELLEPGKVEIARIVPWEISVHRDSPAVFLQALYSVPTGGGKAAGLLKIAMHADKSHPVACLHDELGYLATFERLAKGIFDSFEAKDALPAPEYTETLILRADKMPIGFETNELIKEAGGQRRWFSRSTSLLPRDARTLEIEDEASNVLLDAQGRIKAGLWVEMAGGKANHRMELSQKAGSQYEYAGEVEGKRVQGSFTAPGKSGLASPVSIASELARLMKDKGPFDVKQQEYEPGMDPTKPTEVRYARDPSGAVTVSFLTMRLTGALAPDGRPEAFEISAGPPRLTLQRAHSRGKL
;
A
#
# COMPACT_ATOMS: atom_id res chain seq x y z
N MET A 1 -13.21 -6.62 -3.57
CA MET A 1 -12.66 -7.93 -4.08
C MET A 1 -13.55 -8.52 -5.17
N ARG A 2 -13.36 -8.03 -6.40
CA ARG A 2 -14.08 -8.46 -7.60
C ARG A 2 -13.66 -9.87 -8.06
N VAL A 3 -14.57 -10.55 -8.76
CA VAL A 3 -14.24 -11.70 -9.61
C VAL A 3 -13.35 -11.18 -10.74
N LEU A 4 -12.08 -11.60 -10.78
CA LEU A 4 -11.14 -11.26 -11.87
C LEU A 4 -11.83 -11.49 -13.23
N PRO A 5 -12.10 -10.44 -14.02
CA PRO A 5 -12.80 -10.59 -15.30
C PRO A 5 -11.86 -11.27 -16.30
N GLY A 6 -12.20 -12.48 -16.74
CA GLY A 6 -11.47 -13.20 -17.78
C GLY A 6 -10.06 -13.61 -17.37
N GLY A 7 -9.95 -14.68 -16.59
CA GLY A 7 -8.67 -15.31 -16.27
C GLY A 7 -7.95 -15.79 -17.52
N GLY A 8 -7.02 -14.99 -18.03
CA GLY A 8 -5.79 -15.56 -18.56
C GLY A 8 -5.17 -16.36 -17.43
N VAL A 9 -5.12 -17.68 -17.57
CA VAL A 9 -4.50 -18.56 -16.57
C VAL A 9 -3.06 -18.09 -16.41
N MET A 10 -2.73 -17.54 -15.24
CA MET A 10 -1.35 -17.26 -14.90
C MET A 10 -0.64 -18.61 -14.83
N SER A 11 0.16 -18.92 -15.85
CA SER A 11 0.91 -20.17 -15.88
C SER A 11 1.78 -20.26 -14.63
N GLN A 12 1.82 -21.43 -13.99
CA GLN A 12 2.68 -21.74 -12.85
C GLN A 12 4.16 -21.42 -13.14
N GLU A 13 4.54 -21.43 -14.42
CA GLU A 13 5.86 -21.05 -14.92
C GLU A 13 6.18 -19.56 -14.71
N ASN A 14 5.21 -18.66 -14.89
CA ASN A 14 5.38 -17.22 -14.66
C ASN A 14 5.53 -16.91 -13.17
N LEU A 15 4.79 -17.62 -12.30
CA LEU A 15 4.92 -17.46 -10.86
C LEU A 15 6.26 -18.01 -10.36
N THR A 16 6.72 -19.14 -10.90
CA THR A 16 8.00 -19.76 -10.52
C THR A 16 9.18 -18.86 -10.92
N MET A 17 9.15 -18.25 -12.10
CA MET A 17 10.14 -17.24 -12.50
C MET A 17 10.07 -15.95 -11.66
N ALA A 18 8.91 -15.61 -11.13
CA ALA A 18 8.74 -14.49 -10.19
C ALA A 18 9.17 -14.82 -8.74
N LEU A 19 9.49 -16.08 -8.41
CA LEU A 19 9.83 -16.53 -7.06
C LEU A 19 11.31 -16.92 -6.86
N SER A 20 12.05 -17.25 -7.92
CA SER A 20 13.49 -17.50 -7.84
C SER A 20 14.26 -16.17 -7.85
N THR A 21 14.75 -15.73 -6.68
CA THR A 21 15.54 -14.48 -6.56
C THR A 21 16.73 -14.70 -5.63
N PRO A 22 17.96 -14.40 -6.06
CA PRO A 22 19.05 -14.05 -5.16
C PRO A 22 18.71 -12.71 -4.46
N GLY A 23 18.55 -12.71 -3.13
CA GLY A 23 18.36 -11.49 -2.34
C GLY A 23 16.94 -11.19 -1.85
N ALA A 24 15.87 -11.69 -2.50
CA ALA A 24 14.51 -11.60 -1.95
C ALA A 24 14.31 -12.73 -0.92
N ARG A 25 14.28 -12.39 0.37
CA ARG A 25 13.88 -13.35 1.41
C ARG A 25 12.35 -13.47 1.37
N LEU A 26 11.86 -14.56 0.79
CA LEU A 26 10.55 -15.07 1.19
C LEU A 26 10.78 -15.73 2.55
N ASP A 27 10.39 -15.07 3.64
CA ASP A 27 10.54 -15.63 4.99
C ASP A 27 9.97 -17.07 5.01
N GLU A 28 10.82 -18.03 5.36
CA GLU A 28 10.36 -19.34 5.78
C GLU A 28 9.62 -19.14 7.10
N GLY A 29 8.29 -19.19 7.02
CA GLY A 29 7.39 -18.79 8.10
C GLY A 29 7.81 -19.27 9.49
N LEU A 30 8.25 -18.32 10.31
CA LEU A 30 8.13 -18.39 11.76
C LEU A 30 7.24 -17.22 12.18
N VAL A 31 5.94 -17.51 12.27
CA VAL A 31 4.97 -16.66 12.96
C VAL A 31 5.40 -16.56 14.41
N SER A 32 6.12 -15.50 14.76
CA SER A 32 6.33 -15.12 16.15
C SER A 32 5.05 -14.46 16.66
N PRO A 33 4.48 -14.87 17.81
CA PRO A 33 3.30 -14.23 18.36
C PRO A 33 3.61 -12.77 18.73
N PRO A 34 2.65 -11.84 18.58
CA PRO A 34 2.87 -10.44 18.93
C PRO A 34 3.06 -10.28 20.44
N ASN A 35 4.29 -10.00 20.86
CA ASN A 35 4.60 -9.58 22.23
C ASN A 35 4.07 -8.16 22.46
N THR A 36 2.95 -8.06 23.18
CA THR A 36 2.37 -6.80 23.65
C THR A 36 3.18 -6.26 24.82
N THR A 37 4.15 -5.37 24.56
CA THR A 37 4.83 -4.62 25.62
C THR A 37 4.10 -3.31 25.88
N SER A 38 3.36 -3.27 27.00
CA SER A 38 2.75 -2.04 27.51
C SER A 38 3.79 -1.23 28.28
N SER A 39 4.11 -0.01 27.81
CA SER A 39 4.91 0.95 28.58
C SER A 39 4.04 2.12 29.07
N ARG A 40 4.09 2.37 30.38
CA ARG A 40 3.39 3.47 31.08
C ARG A 40 4.05 4.82 30.76
N ARG A 41 3.32 5.76 30.14
CA ARG A 41 3.70 7.18 30.10
C ARG A 41 3.30 7.89 31.40
N ARG A 42 4.25 8.54 32.07
CA ARG A 42 4.01 9.61 33.07
C ARG A 42 4.01 10.96 32.35
N ALA A 43 3.01 11.77 32.67
CA ALA A 43 2.83 13.15 32.21
C ALA A 43 3.37 14.14 33.24
N HIS A 44 4.06 15.19 32.81
CA HIS A 44 4.27 16.53 33.41
C HIS A 44 4.99 17.37 32.33
N SER A 45 4.85 18.69 32.13
CA SER A 45 3.89 19.72 32.52
C SER A 45 4.31 21.00 31.76
N ARG A 46 3.35 21.87 31.43
CA ARG A 46 3.44 23.35 31.30
C ARG A 46 4.35 24.00 30.22
N SER A 47 3.67 24.71 29.31
CA SER A 47 4.06 25.84 28.44
C SER A 47 4.42 27.12 29.26
N PRO A 48 4.69 28.33 28.69
CA PRO A 48 4.82 28.74 27.28
C PRO A 48 6.01 29.71 26.97
N GLY A 49 6.26 29.99 25.69
CA GLY A 49 7.15 31.10 25.29
C GLY A 49 6.90 31.55 23.85
N ARG A 50 6.30 32.75 23.71
CA ARG A 50 6.10 33.46 22.43
C ARG A 50 7.41 34.10 21.99
N LEU A 51 7.74 34.04 20.70
CA LEU A 51 8.55 35.10 20.07
C LEU A 51 8.13 35.29 18.60
N ARG A 52 7.79 36.54 18.29
CA ARG A 52 7.54 37.09 16.96
C ARG A 52 8.88 37.48 16.34
N TRP A 53 9.05 37.26 15.03
CA TRP A 53 9.76 38.24 14.19
C TRP A 53 9.35 38.15 12.70
N PRO A 54 9.24 39.30 11.99
CA PRO A 54 8.96 39.38 10.56
C PRO A 54 10.23 39.75 9.74
N GLY A 55 10.17 39.55 8.42
CA GLY A 55 11.16 40.01 7.42
C GLY A 55 11.30 38.97 6.31
N LEU A 56 10.67 39.04 5.13
CA LEU A 56 10.74 39.99 4.00
C LEU A 56 12.13 40.14 3.36
N ALA A 57 12.16 39.86 2.04
CA ALA A 57 13.16 40.15 1.01
C ALA A 57 14.43 39.25 1.01
N ALA A 58 15.03 38.86 -0.13
CA ALA A 58 14.93 39.33 -1.51
C ALA A 58 15.34 38.24 -2.52
N LEU A 59 14.71 38.29 -3.70
CA LEU A 59 15.17 37.68 -4.95
C LEU A 59 16.57 38.19 -5.32
N SER A 60 17.41 37.34 -5.91
CA SER A 60 18.55 37.76 -6.73
C SER A 60 18.78 36.74 -7.84
N LEU A 61 18.16 37.00 -9.00
CA LEU A 61 18.63 36.54 -10.30
C LEU A 61 19.96 37.23 -10.62
N ALA A 62 20.98 36.47 -11.02
CA ALA A 62 22.12 37.01 -11.75
C ALA A 62 22.42 36.07 -12.93
N LEU A 63 21.87 36.45 -14.09
CA LEU A 63 22.32 36.05 -15.41
C LEU A 63 23.64 36.79 -15.69
N LEU A 64 24.71 36.04 -16.00
CA LEU A 64 25.89 36.60 -16.66
C LEU A 64 26.13 35.87 -17.97
N ALA A 65 25.80 36.58 -19.05
CA ALA A 65 26.30 36.36 -20.38
C ALA A 65 27.79 36.77 -20.42
N GLY A 66 28.63 35.91 -21.00
CA GLY A 66 30.03 36.21 -21.32
C GLY A 66 30.33 35.75 -22.74
N CYS A 67 30.31 36.68 -23.68
CA CYS A 67 30.81 36.50 -25.03
C CYS A 67 32.30 36.86 -25.12
N ALA A 68 32.96 36.20 -26.08
CA ALA A 68 34.15 36.62 -26.84
C ALA A 68 35.54 36.41 -26.21
N GLY A 69 36.38 35.74 -27.01
CA GLY A 69 37.83 35.66 -26.79
C GLY A 69 38.50 34.55 -27.62
N SER A 70 38.40 34.59 -28.95
CA SER A 70 39.27 33.75 -29.80
C SER A 70 40.66 34.39 -29.89
N THR A 71 41.65 33.76 -29.28
CA THR A 71 43.06 34.04 -29.52
C THR A 71 43.72 32.76 -30.02
N GLY A 72 44.36 32.87 -31.18
CA GLY A 72 44.99 31.75 -31.88
C GLY A 72 46.13 31.14 -31.05
N ALA A 73 46.04 29.83 -30.86
CA ALA A 73 47.12 29.00 -30.34
C ALA A 73 47.74 28.19 -31.48
N ALA A 74 49.06 28.08 -31.44
CA ALA A 74 49.95 27.37 -32.36
C ALA A 74 49.52 25.91 -32.64
N PRO A 75 49.95 25.31 -33.77
CA PRO A 75 49.65 23.91 -34.09
C PRO A 75 50.17 22.98 -32.98
N ALA A 76 49.24 22.27 -32.35
CA ALA A 76 49.52 21.26 -31.35
C ALA A 76 50.19 20.04 -32.02
N LYS A 77 51.24 19.52 -31.37
CA LYS A 77 51.88 18.25 -31.69
C LYS A 77 50.85 17.12 -31.69
N ASP A 78 51.02 16.17 -32.60
CA ASP A 78 50.21 14.96 -32.74
C ASP A 78 49.86 14.35 -31.37
N PRO A 79 48.59 13.97 -31.14
CA PRO A 79 48.20 13.31 -29.91
C PRO A 79 48.96 11.99 -29.81
N ALA A 80 49.67 11.80 -28.69
CA ALA A 80 50.23 10.52 -28.31
C ALA A 80 49.13 9.46 -28.41
N GLN A 81 49.43 8.35 -29.09
CA GLN A 81 48.56 7.18 -29.21
C GLN A 81 48.02 6.83 -27.81
N GLY A 82 46.72 7.04 -27.63
CA GLY A 82 46.03 6.69 -26.40
C GLY A 82 46.24 5.22 -26.11
N ALA A 83 46.57 4.92 -24.86
CA ALA A 83 46.63 3.56 -24.36
C ALA A 83 45.37 2.79 -24.76
N ALA A 84 45.55 1.55 -25.22
CA ALA A 84 44.44 0.66 -25.55
C ALA A 84 43.46 0.61 -24.36
N PRO A 85 42.14 0.65 -24.61
CA PRO A 85 41.15 0.62 -23.53
C PRO A 85 41.41 -0.61 -22.66
N GLU A 86 41.68 -0.38 -21.37
CA GLU A 86 41.75 -1.44 -20.37
C GLU A 86 40.49 -2.29 -20.50
N GLN A 87 40.67 -3.60 -20.68
CA GLN A 87 39.57 -4.55 -20.75
C GLN A 87 38.78 -4.46 -19.45
N GLN A 88 37.63 -3.80 -19.50
CA GLN A 88 36.71 -3.75 -18.36
C GLN A 88 36.29 -5.19 -18.03
N GLU A 89 36.45 -5.57 -16.76
CA GLU A 89 35.97 -6.86 -16.28
C GLU A 89 34.48 -7.03 -16.62
N PRO A 90 34.03 -8.25 -16.97
CA PRO A 90 32.61 -8.50 -17.24
C PRO A 90 31.75 -8.08 -16.06
N PHE A 91 30.67 -7.36 -16.34
CA PHE A 91 29.73 -6.93 -15.31
C PHE A 91 29.04 -8.14 -14.66
N ASP A 92 29.22 -8.28 -13.35
CA ASP A 92 28.58 -9.31 -12.53
C ASP A 92 27.30 -8.75 -11.87
N LEU A 93 26.15 -9.10 -12.45
CA LEU A 93 24.85 -8.65 -11.98
C LEU A 93 24.52 -9.19 -10.57
N GLU A 94 24.89 -10.43 -10.24
CA GLU A 94 24.58 -11.02 -8.95
C GLU A 94 25.39 -10.34 -7.83
N LYS A 95 26.66 -10.06 -8.09
CA LYS A 95 27.50 -9.24 -7.20
C LYS A 95 26.96 -7.83 -7.04
N ALA A 96 26.46 -7.20 -8.11
CA ALA A 96 25.85 -5.87 -8.03
C ALA A 96 24.55 -5.85 -7.22
N LEU A 97 23.70 -6.88 -7.36
CA LEU A 97 22.44 -7.03 -6.65
C LEU A 97 22.62 -7.42 -5.17
N SER A 98 23.75 -8.00 -4.79
CA SER A 98 24.05 -8.40 -3.40
C SER A 98 24.75 -7.33 -2.57
N ARG A 99 25.04 -6.14 -3.13
CA ARG A 99 25.62 -5.01 -2.38
C ARG A 99 24.70 -4.59 -1.25
N GLU A 100 25.25 -4.24 -0.10
CA GLU A 100 24.51 -3.67 1.03
C GLU A 100 25.37 -2.62 1.72
N ALA A 101 24.74 -1.63 2.35
CA ALA A 101 25.48 -0.65 3.15
C ALA A 101 25.96 -1.29 4.45
N GLY A 102 27.08 -0.78 4.97
CA GLY A 102 27.52 -1.09 6.33
C GLY A 102 26.56 -0.57 7.40
N GLU A 103 27.01 -0.54 8.65
CA GLU A 103 26.21 0.06 9.72
C GLU A 103 26.00 1.56 9.48
N LEU A 104 24.74 1.97 9.40
CA LEU A 104 24.34 3.36 9.24
C LEU A 104 23.77 3.87 10.58
N PRO A 105 24.20 5.03 11.08
CA PRO A 105 23.65 5.58 12.31
C PRO A 105 22.21 6.07 12.10
N ALA A 106 21.38 5.95 13.14
CA ALA A 106 20.06 6.55 13.14
C ALA A 106 20.16 8.09 13.24
N ARG A 107 19.56 8.80 12.29
CA ARG A 107 19.47 10.26 12.24
C ARG A 107 18.01 10.69 12.43
N GLU A 108 17.81 11.74 13.20
CA GLU A 108 16.49 12.34 13.37
C GLU A 108 16.12 13.18 12.13
N ILE A 109 14.89 13.01 11.66
CA ILE A 109 14.25 13.83 10.63
C ILE A 109 13.11 14.58 11.32
N ARG A 110 13.05 15.90 11.18
CA ARG A 110 11.97 16.72 11.75
C ARG A 110 11.54 17.77 10.72
N ALA A 111 10.25 17.79 10.40
CA ALA A 111 9.65 18.79 9.51
C ALA A 111 8.24 19.12 10.00
N GLY A 112 7.88 20.40 10.02
CA GLY A 112 6.59 20.86 10.54
C GLY A 112 6.16 20.23 11.87
N ALA A 113 5.04 19.51 11.85
CA ALA A 113 4.39 18.91 13.01
C ALA A 113 4.77 17.44 13.27
N TRP A 114 5.69 16.87 12.50
CA TRP A 114 6.08 15.47 12.59
C TRP A 114 7.60 15.26 12.72
N SER A 115 7.97 14.07 13.17
CA SER A 115 9.36 13.61 13.27
C SER A 115 9.46 12.11 13.00
N ALA A 116 10.60 11.68 12.47
CA ALA A 116 10.93 10.28 12.27
C ALA A 116 12.44 10.06 12.48
N ARG A 117 12.89 8.82 12.37
CA ARG A 117 14.30 8.41 12.38
C ARG A 117 14.58 7.57 11.15
N ALA A 118 15.68 7.85 10.47
CA ALA A 118 16.17 7.05 9.35
C ALA A 118 17.62 6.65 9.59
N LEU A 119 17.99 5.48 9.08
CA LEU A 119 19.39 5.07 9.00
C LEU A 119 20.05 5.83 7.85
N ALA A 120 21.07 6.64 8.12
CA ALA A 120 21.68 7.50 7.11
C ALA A 120 23.18 7.70 7.34
N ALA A 121 23.96 7.70 6.27
CA ALA A 121 25.39 7.99 6.30
C ALA A 121 25.65 9.45 6.71
N GLU A 122 24.84 10.37 6.19
CA GLU A 122 24.93 11.80 6.42
C GLU A 122 23.58 12.38 6.89
N ALA A 123 23.54 13.68 7.16
CA ALA A 123 22.31 14.36 7.55
C ALA A 123 21.31 14.38 6.37
N PRO A 124 20.05 13.94 6.56
CA PRO A 124 19.04 14.02 5.52
C PRO A 124 18.74 15.46 5.11
N LYS A 125 18.53 15.68 3.80
CA LYS A 125 18.10 16.98 3.26
C LYS A 125 16.59 17.02 3.19
N ILE A 126 15.98 18.05 3.79
CA ILE A 126 14.53 18.21 3.89
C ILE A 126 14.08 19.41 3.04
N VAL A 127 13.07 19.20 2.21
CA VAL A 127 12.44 20.23 1.36
C VAL A 127 10.93 20.20 1.58
N GLU A 128 10.41 21.21 2.27
CA GLU A 128 8.97 21.38 2.44
C GLU A 128 8.33 21.94 1.16
N LYS A 129 7.27 21.30 0.68
CA LYS A 129 6.42 21.74 -0.42
C LYS A 129 4.98 21.86 0.09
N GLU A 130 4.11 22.47 -0.72
CA GLU A 130 2.73 22.78 -0.29
C GLU A 130 1.93 21.55 0.17
N LYS A 131 2.09 20.40 -0.50
CA LYS A 131 1.31 19.17 -0.23
C LYS A 131 2.12 18.01 0.32
N LEU A 132 3.44 18.16 0.40
CA LEU A 132 4.32 17.09 0.86
C LEU A 132 5.65 17.66 1.35
N VAL A 133 6.36 16.87 2.13
CA VAL A 133 7.77 17.10 2.48
C VAL A 133 8.62 16.06 1.77
N SER A 134 9.61 16.49 1.00
CA SER A 134 10.60 15.61 0.37
C SER A 134 11.84 15.52 1.26
N VAL A 135 12.34 14.31 1.45
CA VAL A 135 13.49 14.00 2.29
C VAL A 135 14.45 13.13 1.51
N ALA A 136 15.62 13.67 1.17
CA ALA A 136 16.71 12.92 0.56
C ALA A 136 17.63 12.38 1.66
N ILE A 137 17.80 11.06 1.73
CA ILE A 137 18.52 10.35 2.78
C ILE A 137 19.75 9.67 2.18
N PRO A 138 20.96 10.18 2.43
CA PRO A 138 22.20 9.57 1.94
C PRO A 138 22.47 8.24 2.66
N ILE A 139 22.71 7.18 1.90
CA ILE A 139 23.06 5.84 2.44
C ILE A 139 24.55 5.49 2.23
N GLY A 140 25.35 6.45 1.79
CA GLY A 140 26.79 6.26 1.52
C GLY A 140 27.10 5.74 0.11
N THR A 141 26.16 5.91 -0.83
CA THR A 141 26.31 5.57 -2.25
C THR A 141 26.07 6.82 -3.12
N ASP A 142 26.18 6.66 -4.44
CA ASP A 142 25.97 7.76 -5.39
C ASP A 142 24.49 8.20 -5.47
N SER A 143 23.56 7.33 -5.07
CA SER A 143 22.13 7.63 -5.02
C SER A 143 21.63 7.73 -3.57
N HIS A 144 20.69 8.63 -3.33
CA HIS A 144 20.03 8.78 -2.04
C HIS A 144 18.67 8.11 -2.08
N VAL A 145 18.18 7.71 -0.91
CA VAL A 145 16.77 7.32 -0.77
C VAL A 145 15.93 8.59 -0.71
N GLU A 146 15.00 8.75 -1.64
CA GLU A 146 14.04 9.85 -1.66
C GLU A 146 12.75 9.40 -0.95
N CYS A 147 12.34 10.11 0.09
CA CYS A 147 11.08 9.87 0.79
C CYS A 147 10.17 11.10 0.71
N PHE A 148 8.88 10.87 0.53
CA PHE A 148 7.83 11.88 0.45
C PHE A 148 6.81 11.62 1.56
N VAL A 149 6.65 12.61 2.45
CA VAL A 149 5.63 12.60 3.50
C VAL A 149 4.50 13.51 3.07
N TYR A 150 3.32 12.96 2.86
CA TYR A 150 2.15 13.71 2.39
C TYR A 150 1.27 14.12 3.56
N ASN A 151 0.52 15.20 3.40
CA ASN A 151 -0.43 15.69 4.42
C ASN A 151 -1.88 15.28 4.15
N THR A 152 -2.10 14.48 3.12
CA THR A 152 -3.41 13.93 2.75
C THR A 152 -3.27 12.45 2.48
N MET A 153 -4.35 11.72 2.73
CA MET A 153 -4.48 10.31 2.32
C MET A 153 -4.19 10.15 0.82
N LEU A 154 -3.54 9.04 0.48
CA LEU A 154 -3.23 8.65 -0.90
C LEU A 154 -3.74 7.25 -1.19
N ASP A 155 -4.09 7.04 -2.46
CA ASP A 155 -4.33 5.71 -3.01
C ASP A 155 -2.96 5.05 -3.26
N SER A 156 -2.67 3.98 -2.51
CA SER A 156 -1.30 3.45 -2.43
C SER A 156 -0.85 2.79 -3.73
N GLY A 157 -1.76 2.10 -4.41
CA GLY A 157 -1.52 1.54 -5.72
C GLY A 157 -1.20 2.61 -6.75
N GLU A 158 -1.98 3.68 -6.80
CA GLU A 158 -1.76 4.81 -7.71
C GLU A 158 -0.39 5.46 -7.52
N VAL A 159 0.07 5.66 -6.27
CA VAL A 159 1.43 6.16 -5.98
C VAL A 159 2.50 5.21 -6.51
N ILE A 160 2.34 3.91 -6.25
CA ILE A 160 3.26 2.88 -6.74
C ILE A 160 3.30 2.89 -8.27
N ARG A 161 2.14 2.98 -8.93
CA ARG A 161 2.02 3.07 -10.40
C ARG A 161 2.80 4.27 -10.93
N GLN A 162 2.59 5.45 -10.34
CA GLN A 162 3.29 6.67 -10.75
C GLN A 162 4.80 6.54 -10.62
N PHE A 163 5.31 5.90 -9.56
CA PHE A 163 6.74 5.64 -9.42
C PHE A 163 7.29 4.65 -10.44
N VAL A 164 6.56 3.58 -10.75
CA VAL A 164 6.95 2.66 -11.83
C VAL A 164 6.97 3.37 -13.18
N GLU A 165 6.04 4.29 -13.42
CA GLU A 165 5.98 5.10 -14.65
C GLU A 165 7.09 6.13 -14.78
N LEU A 166 7.82 6.44 -13.69
CA LEU A 166 9.06 7.23 -13.78
C LEU A 166 10.14 6.50 -14.60
N LEU A 167 10.04 5.18 -14.75
CA LEU A 167 10.89 4.39 -15.66
C LEU A 167 10.53 4.59 -17.14
N GLU A 168 10.14 5.80 -17.56
CA GLU A 168 9.74 6.23 -18.91
C GLU A 168 9.45 5.09 -19.93
N PRO A 169 8.17 4.69 -20.08
CA PRO A 169 7.78 3.62 -21.00
C PRO A 169 8.33 3.86 -22.42
N GLY A 170 9.02 2.87 -22.96
CA GLY A 170 9.64 2.93 -24.30
C GLY A 170 11.10 3.39 -24.31
N LYS A 171 11.63 3.92 -23.21
CA LYS A 171 13.09 4.12 -23.02
C LYS A 171 13.72 3.05 -22.13
N VAL A 172 12.92 2.44 -21.26
CA VAL A 172 13.34 1.41 -20.31
C VAL A 172 12.69 0.08 -20.66
N GLU A 173 13.45 -1.01 -20.54
CA GLU A 173 12.94 -2.38 -20.59
C GLU A 173 12.87 -2.94 -19.16
N ILE A 174 11.66 -3.06 -18.61
CA ILE A 174 11.43 -3.74 -17.32
C ILE A 174 11.63 -5.23 -17.53
N ALA A 175 12.63 -5.79 -16.87
CA ALA A 175 12.91 -7.22 -16.87
C ALA A 175 12.04 -7.95 -15.83
N ARG A 176 11.82 -7.31 -14.68
CA ARG A 176 11.01 -7.88 -13.60
C ARG A 176 10.39 -6.81 -12.72
N ILE A 177 9.13 -6.98 -12.31
CA ILE A 177 8.45 -6.18 -11.28
C ILE A 177 7.75 -7.10 -10.29
N VAL A 178 8.00 -6.92 -8.99
CA VAL A 178 7.44 -7.81 -7.96
C VAL A 178 7.29 -7.12 -6.61
N PRO A 179 6.12 -7.24 -5.95
CA PRO A 179 6.01 -6.96 -4.52
C PRO A 179 6.76 -8.05 -3.73
N TRP A 180 7.71 -7.65 -2.89
CA TRP A 180 8.48 -8.63 -2.10
C TRP A 180 8.02 -8.69 -0.63
N GLU A 181 7.45 -7.61 -0.11
CA GLU A 181 6.95 -7.56 1.26
C GLU A 181 5.70 -6.70 1.40
N ILE A 182 4.76 -7.16 2.22
CA ILE A 182 3.74 -6.33 2.84
C ILE A 182 3.72 -6.64 4.33
N SER A 183 3.78 -5.60 5.16
CA SER A 183 3.84 -5.68 6.62
C SER A 183 3.04 -4.54 7.26
N VAL A 184 2.96 -4.48 8.60
CA VAL A 184 2.20 -3.46 9.33
C VAL A 184 3.14 -2.68 10.26
N HIS A 185 3.10 -1.36 10.14
CA HIS A 185 3.88 -0.41 10.94
C HIS A 185 2.95 0.64 11.53
N ARG A 186 2.93 0.76 12.87
CA ARG A 186 2.06 1.70 13.61
C ARG A 186 0.58 1.65 13.19
N ASP A 187 0.01 0.45 13.15
CA ASP A 187 -1.38 0.15 12.74
C ASP A 187 -1.69 0.35 11.24
N SER A 188 -0.73 0.77 10.41
CA SER A 188 -0.93 0.98 8.97
C SER A 188 -0.05 0.04 8.12
N PRO A 189 -0.52 -0.46 6.97
CA PRO A 189 0.29 -1.35 6.14
C PRO A 189 1.42 -0.60 5.45
N ALA A 190 2.53 -1.31 5.26
CA ALA A 190 3.63 -0.91 4.39
C ALA A 190 3.77 -1.93 3.26
N VAL A 191 3.98 -1.44 2.04
CA VAL A 191 4.19 -2.24 0.84
C VAL A 191 5.58 -1.99 0.31
N PHE A 192 6.27 -3.04 -0.10
CA PHE A 192 7.58 -3.00 -0.71
C PHE A 192 7.58 -3.68 -2.08
N LEU A 193 8.00 -2.94 -3.11
CA LEU A 193 7.99 -3.38 -4.50
C LEU A 193 9.29 -3.01 -5.21
N GLN A 194 9.83 -3.92 -6.01
CA GLN A 194 11.03 -3.69 -6.81
C GLN A 194 10.74 -3.87 -8.30
N ALA A 195 11.40 -3.06 -9.13
CA ALA A 195 11.45 -3.21 -10.57
C ALA A 195 12.92 -3.25 -11.05
N LEU A 196 13.34 -4.42 -11.54
CA LEU A 196 14.61 -4.61 -12.23
C LEU A 196 14.40 -4.22 -13.70
N TYR A 197 15.25 -3.33 -14.20
CA TYR A 197 15.10 -2.81 -15.55
C TYR A 197 16.45 -2.61 -16.24
N SER A 198 16.41 -2.37 -17.55
CA SER A 198 17.57 -1.99 -18.34
C SER A 198 17.28 -0.80 -19.25
N VAL A 199 18.30 0.00 -19.50
CA VAL A 199 18.26 1.19 -20.37
C VAL A 199 19.34 1.09 -21.45
N PRO A 200 19.02 1.41 -22.72
CA PRO A 200 20.02 1.52 -23.76
C PRO A 200 20.91 2.76 -23.50
N THR A 201 22.21 2.58 -23.68
CA THR A 201 23.25 3.60 -23.55
C THR A 201 24.16 3.55 -24.78
N GLY A 202 24.98 4.57 -24.99
CA GLY A 202 25.98 4.57 -26.07
C GLY A 202 26.98 3.40 -25.99
N GLY A 203 27.14 2.79 -24.81
CA GLY A 203 28.05 1.66 -24.56
C GLY A 203 27.36 0.29 -24.45
N GLY A 204 26.05 0.17 -24.74
CA GLY A 204 25.28 -1.07 -24.58
C GLY A 204 24.08 -0.90 -23.65
N LYS A 205 23.72 -1.91 -22.86
CA LYS A 205 22.65 -1.81 -21.86
C LYS A 205 23.23 -1.55 -20.47
N ALA A 206 22.63 -0.61 -19.73
CA ALA A 206 22.86 -0.45 -18.30
C ALA A 206 21.66 -1.00 -17.53
N ALA A 207 21.91 -1.63 -16.38
CA ALA A 207 20.86 -2.18 -15.51
C ALA A 207 20.59 -1.26 -14.32
N GLY A 208 19.33 -1.19 -13.90
CA GLY A 208 18.87 -0.44 -12.73
C GLY A 208 17.89 -1.24 -11.90
N LEU A 209 17.70 -0.84 -10.65
CA LEU A 209 16.78 -1.50 -9.71
C LEU A 209 16.06 -0.42 -8.90
N LEU A 210 14.85 -0.11 -9.35
CA LEU A 210 13.94 0.76 -8.62
C LEU A 210 13.33 -0.03 -7.45
N LYS A 211 13.45 0.51 -6.24
CA LYS A 211 12.77 0.02 -5.05
C LYS A 211 11.79 1.07 -4.59
N ILE A 212 10.62 0.62 -4.17
CA ILE A 212 9.52 1.46 -3.69
C ILE A 212 9.08 0.91 -2.34
N ALA A 213 8.88 1.79 -1.37
CA ALA A 213 8.22 1.50 -0.11
C ALA A 213 7.07 2.48 0.09
N MET A 214 5.87 1.99 0.41
CA MET A 214 4.69 2.82 0.64
C MET A 214 4.04 2.46 1.96
N HIS A 215 4.03 3.39 2.92
CA HIS A 215 3.31 3.28 4.18
C HIS A 215 1.97 4.01 4.07
N ALA A 216 0.88 3.24 4.11
CA ALA A 216 -0.47 3.71 3.82
C ALA A 216 -1.18 4.32 5.04
N ASP A 217 -0.45 5.12 5.83
CA ASP A 217 -1.05 5.88 6.93
C ASP A 217 -2.13 6.84 6.39
N LYS A 218 -3.23 6.94 7.13
CA LYS A 218 -4.39 7.75 6.70
C LYS A 218 -4.17 9.25 6.83
N SER A 219 -3.28 9.69 7.71
CA SER A 219 -3.02 11.09 7.99
C SER A 219 -1.77 11.56 7.26
N HIS A 220 -0.70 10.76 7.34
CA HIS A 220 0.62 11.09 6.83
C HIS A 220 1.25 9.91 6.08
N PRO A 221 0.73 9.54 4.90
CA PRO A 221 1.33 8.46 4.13
C PRO A 221 2.76 8.82 3.73
N VAL A 222 3.64 7.82 3.75
CA VAL A 222 5.06 7.98 3.44
C VAL A 222 5.43 7.08 2.28
N ALA A 223 5.94 7.66 1.20
CA ALA A 223 6.40 6.93 0.03
C ALA A 223 7.91 7.14 -0.15
N CYS A 224 8.70 6.07 -0.19
CA CYS A 224 10.15 6.13 -0.40
C CYS A 224 10.54 5.40 -1.68
N LEU A 225 11.56 5.92 -2.37
CA LEU A 225 12.14 5.30 -3.57
C LEU A 225 13.67 5.30 -3.52
N HIS A 226 14.26 4.29 -4.14
CA HIS A 226 15.70 4.15 -4.29
C HIS A 226 16.03 3.40 -5.58
N ASP A 227 16.77 4.05 -6.48
CA ASP A 227 17.10 3.50 -7.79
C ASP A 227 18.60 3.27 -7.93
N GLU A 228 19.03 2.07 -7.53
CA GLU A 228 20.42 1.62 -7.60
C GLU A 228 20.48 0.10 -7.46
N LEU A 229 21.40 -0.59 -8.14
CA LEU A 229 21.57 -2.04 -7.96
C LEU A 229 22.03 -2.40 -6.54
N GLY A 230 21.41 -3.43 -5.94
CA GLY A 230 21.67 -3.84 -4.56
C GLY A 230 20.96 -2.95 -3.53
N TYR A 231 21.41 -3.00 -2.28
CA TYR A 231 20.91 -2.25 -1.13
C TYR A 231 19.45 -2.54 -0.80
N LEU A 232 18.96 -3.73 -1.12
CA LEU A 232 17.56 -4.10 -0.90
C LEU A 232 17.26 -4.14 0.60
N ALA A 233 18.09 -4.82 1.37
CA ALA A 233 17.91 -4.93 2.82
C ALA A 233 18.19 -3.59 3.52
N THR A 234 19.14 -2.80 3.01
CA THR A 234 19.42 -1.44 3.50
C THR A 234 18.22 -0.52 3.31
N PHE A 235 17.64 -0.51 2.11
CA PHE A 235 16.45 0.27 1.80
C PHE A 235 15.25 -0.13 2.68
N GLU A 236 15.00 -1.43 2.81
CA GLU A 236 13.92 -1.96 3.63
C GLU A 236 14.07 -1.55 5.11
N ARG A 237 15.25 -1.76 5.72
CA ARG A 237 15.52 -1.35 7.11
C ARG A 237 15.35 0.16 7.31
N LEU A 238 15.81 0.96 6.36
CA LEU A 238 15.67 2.42 6.40
C LEU A 238 14.19 2.83 6.38
N ALA A 239 13.43 2.34 5.41
CA ALA A 239 12.02 2.66 5.25
C ALA A 239 11.18 2.21 6.47
N LYS A 240 11.36 0.96 6.92
CA LYS A 240 10.73 0.45 8.16
C LYS A 240 11.07 1.31 9.37
N GLY A 241 12.34 1.71 9.50
CA GLY A 241 12.80 2.61 10.55
C GLY A 241 12.05 3.94 10.57
N ILE A 242 11.79 4.53 9.40
CA ILE A 242 10.97 5.73 9.26
C ILE A 242 9.54 5.44 9.71
N PHE A 243 8.91 4.38 9.18
CA PHE A 243 7.51 4.05 9.46
C PHE A 243 7.26 3.78 10.94
N ASP A 244 8.13 3.03 11.61
CA ASP A 244 8.01 2.69 13.04
C ASP A 244 8.23 3.89 13.96
N SER A 245 9.12 4.80 13.57
CA SER A 245 9.48 5.97 14.38
C SER A 245 8.66 7.22 14.07
N PHE A 246 7.77 7.18 13.07
CA PHE A 246 7.01 8.34 12.61
C PHE A 246 6.02 8.87 13.65
N GLU A 247 6.25 10.05 14.20
CA GLU A 247 5.34 10.72 15.14
C GLU A 247 4.82 12.02 14.55
N ALA A 248 3.50 12.24 14.58
CA ALA A 248 2.86 13.48 14.14
C ALA A 248 1.94 14.05 15.23
N LYS A 249 1.97 15.36 15.43
CA LYS A 249 1.14 16.05 16.45
C LYS A 249 -0.30 16.29 16.01
N ASP A 250 -0.54 16.27 14.71
CA ASP A 250 -1.80 16.54 14.01
C ASP A 250 -2.44 15.26 13.46
N ALA A 251 -2.04 14.10 13.96
CA ALA A 251 -2.64 12.82 13.57
C ALA A 251 -4.16 12.81 13.84
N LEU A 252 -4.91 12.21 12.92
CA LEU A 252 -6.35 12.01 13.10
C LEU A 252 -6.65 11.20 14.37
N PRO A 253 -7.80 11.42 15.02
CA PRO A 253 -8.23 10.58 16.14
C PRO A 253 -8.18 9.09 15.79
N ALA A 254 -7.66 8.30 16.73
CA ALA A 254 -7.61 6.85 16.57
C ALA A 254 -9.04 6.29 16.41
N PRO A 255 -9.27 5.39 15.44
CA PRO A 255 -10.58 4.76 15.27
C PRO A 255 -10.91 3.86 16.47
N GLU A 256 -12.20 3.59 16.69
CA GLU A 256 -12.68 2.63 17.71
C GLU A 256 -12.13 1.23 17.44
N TYR A 257 -11.99 0.90 16.16
CA TYR A 257 -11.43 -0.35 15.67
C TYR A 257 -10.57 -0.10 14.43
N THR A 258 -9.48 -0.87 14.29
CA THR A 258 -8.72 -1.00 13.06
C THR A 258 -8.30 -2.45 12.83
N GLU A 259 -8.21 -2.85 11.57
CA GLU A 259 -7.71 -4.13 11.11
C GLU A 259 -6.97 -4.00 9.80
N THR A 260 -5.95 -4.85 9.64
CA THR A 260 -5.25 -5.02 8.39
C THR A 260 -5.23 -6.49 8.01
N LEU A 261 -5.70 -6.77 6.81
CA LEU A 261 -5.61 -8.07 6.14
C LEU A 261 -4.55 -7.97 5.05
N ILE A 262 -3.77 -9.04 4.84
CA ILE A 262 -2.80 -9.15 3.75
C ILE A 262 -3.29 -10.22 2.79
N LEU A 263 -3.31 -9.86 1.50
CA LEU A 263 -3.60 -10.77 0.40
C LEU A 263 -2.31 -11.38 -0.12
N ARG A 264 -2.29 -12.70 -0.33
CA ARG A 264 -1.15 -13.44 -0.89
C ARG A 264 -1.55 -14.32 -2.05
N ALA A 265 -0.68 -14.41 -3.04
CA ALA A 265 -0.67 -15.46 -4.06
C ALA A 265 0.46 -16.44 -3.72
N ASP A 266 0.08 -17.65 -3.32
CA ASP A 266 0.93 -18.59 -2.61
C ASP A 266 1.62 -17.91 -1.41
N LYS A 267 2.93 -17.66 -1.52
CA LYS A 267 3.72 -16.96 -0.49
C LYS A 267 3.91 -15.46 -0.78
N MET A 268 3.69 -15.03 -2.02
CA MET A 268 3.94 -13.66 -2.45
C MET A 268 2.86 -12.72 -1.90
N PRO A 269 3.21 -11.66 -1.15
CA PRO A 269 2.24 -10.62 -0.80
C PRO A 269 1.83 -9.85 -2.05
N ILE A 270 0.54 -9.79 -2.33
CA ILE A 270 -0.01 -9.14 -3.54
C ILE A 270 -1.06 -8.09 -3.20
N GLY A 271 -1.20 -7.71 -1.94
CA GLY A 271 -2.09 -6.63 -1.55
C GLY A 271 -2.39 -6.59 -0.06
N PHE A 272 -3.14 -5.58 0.35
CA PHE A 272 -3.66 -5.44 1.70
C PHE A 272 -5.06 -4.85 1.67
N GLU A 273 -5.77 -5.02 2.77
CA GLU A 273 -7.02 -4.31 3.09
C GLU A 273 -6.92 -3.75 4.50
N THR A 274 -7.30 -2.49 4.67
CA THR A 274 -7.44 -1.82 5.97
C THR A 274 -8.91 -1.54 6.23
N ASN A 275 -9.36 -1.84 7.44
CA ASN A 275 -10.71 -1.60 7.89
C ASN A 275 -10.70 -0.78 9.17
N GLU A 276 -11.50 0.27 9.23
CA GLU A 276 -11.63 1.14 10.41
C GLU A 276 -13.09 1.35 10.79
N LEU A 277 -13.38 1.33 12.10
CA LEU A 277 -14.65 1.80 12.64
C LEU A 277 -14.45 3.15 13.33
N ILE A 278 -15.08 4.18 12.81
CA ILE A 278 -14.95 5.56 13.29
C ILE A 278 -16.26 5.98 13.94
N LYS A 279 -16.17 6.56 15.14
CA LYS A 279 -17.31 7.16 15.82
C LYS A 279 -17.61 8.53 15.25
N GLU A 280 -18.86 8.78 14.91
CA GLU A 280 -19.33 10.10 14.48
C GLU A 280 -20.16 10.79 15.57
N ALA A 281 -20.47 12.07 15.35
CA ALA A 281 -21.40 12.81 16.18
C ALA A 281 -22.79 12.13 16.18
N GLY A 282 -23.53 12.23 17.29
CA GLY A 282 -24.87 11.66 17.39
C GLY A 282 -24.92 10.13 17.54
N GLY A 283 -23.79 9.47 17.82
CA GLY A 283 -23.73 8.02 18.08
C GLY A 283 -23.76 7.14 16.83
N GLN A 284 -23.72 7.76 15.64
CA GLN A 284 -23.52 7.05 14.39
C GLN A 284 -22.08 6.52 14.30
N ARG A 285 -21.90 5.48 13.49
CA ARG A 285 -20.60 4.87 13.23
C ARG A 285 -20.36 4.82 11.74
N ARG A 286 -19.10 4.93 11.34
CA ARG A 286 -18.66 4.82 9.96
C ARG A 286 -17.67 3.69 9.82
N TRP A 287 -17.97 2.76 8.91
CA TRP A 287 -17.01 1.76 8.46
C TRP A 287 -16.25 2.33 7.28
N PHE A 288 -14.92 2.38 7.38
CA PHE A 288 -14.06 2.84 6.32
C PHE A 288 -13.12 1.71 5.93
N SER A 289 -13.19 1.28 4.67
CA SER A 289 -12.31 0.24 4.12
C SER A 289 -11.46 0.82 3.00
N ARG A 290 -10.21 0.39 2.91
CA ARG A 290 -9.31 0.69 1.80
C ARG A 290 -8.48 -0.54 1.48
N SER A 291 -8.30 -0.85 0.22
CA SER A 291 -7.43 -1.93 -0.21
C SER A 291 -6.56 -1.50 -1.39
N THR A 292 -5.42 -2.17 -1.52
CA THR A 292 -4.57 -2.09 -2.70
C THR A 292 -4.20 -3.50 -3.09
N SER A 293 -4.42 -3.83 -4.36
CA SER A 293 -4.00 -5.10 -4.98
C SER A 293 -2.91 -4.84 -6.02
N LEU A 294 -1.89 -5.69 -5.98
CA LEU A 294 -0.69 -5.67 -6.81
C LEU A 294 -0.55 -7.04 -7.45
N LEU A 295 -1.30 -7.29 -8.53
CA LEU A 295 -1.44 -8.58 -9.17
C LEU A 295 -0.43 -8.71 -10.33
N PRO A 296 0.60 -9.57 -10.22
CA PRO A 296 1.51 -9.81 -11.33
C PRO A 296 0.72 -10.45 -12.48
N ARG A 297 0.77 -9.85 -13.67
CA ARG A 297 0.18 -10.44 -14.89
C ARG A 297 1.20 -11.30 -15.61
N ASP A 298 2.45 -10.85 -15.62
CA ASP A 298 3.64 -11.57 -16.03
C ASP A 298 4.85 -11.07 -15.23
N ALA A 299 6.06 -11.49 -15.58
CA ALA A 299 7.27 -11.05 -14.88
C ALA A 299 7.49 -9.52 -14.95
N ARG A 300 7.03 -8.86 -16.01
CA ARG A 300 7.33 -7.47 -16.37
C ARG A 300 6.19 -6.51 -16.09
N THR A 301 4.96 -7.03 -15.92
CA THR A 301 3.76 -6.22 -15.76
C THR A 301 3.03 -6.51 -14.45
N LEU A 302 2.58 -5.43 -13.80
CA LEU A 302 1.81 -5.47 -12.58
C LEU A 302 0.48 -4.77 -12.83
N GLU A 303 -0.62 -5.46 -12.56
CA GLU A 303 -1.92 -4.82 -12.45
C GLU A 303 -2.09 -4.27 -11.04
N ILE A 304 -2.50 -3.00 -10.98
CA ILE A 304 -2.66 -2.27 -9.75
C ILE A 304 -4.11 -1.79 -9.67
N GLU A 305 -4.74 -2.13 -8.56
CA GLU A 305 -6.12 -1.76 -8.24
C GLU A 305 -6.18 -1.21 -6.82
N ASP A 306 -6.84 -0.08 -6.64
CA ASP A 306 -7.17 0.48 -5.33
C ASP A 306 -8.70 0.47 -5.16
N GLU A 307 -9.18 -0.04 -4.03
CA GLU A 307 -10.59 0.08 -3.65
C GLU A 307 -10.70 0.89 -2.36
N ALA A 308 -11.75 1.70 -2.24
CA ALA A 308 -12.10 2.37 -1.00
C ALA A 308 -13.61 2.38 -0.79
N SER A 309 -14.06 2.19 0.45
CA SER A 309 -15.46 2.37 0.82
C SER A 309 -15.62 3.12 2.12
N ASN A 310 -16.68 3.91 2.19
CA ASN A 310 -17.07 4.68 3.36
C ASN A 310 -18.57 4.47 3.59
N VAL A 311 -18.90 3.73 4.64
CA VAL A 311 -20.26 3.24 4.91
C VAL A 311 -20.75 3.78 6.25
N LEU A 312 -21.86 4.51 6.23
CA LEU A 312 -22.54 5.02 7.42
C LEU A 312 -23.46 3.95 8.00
N LEU A 313 -23.33 3.71 9.31
CA LEU A 313 -24.05 2.68 10.04
C LEU A 313 -25.03 3.28 11.05
N ASP A 314 -26.17 2.63 11.22
CA ASP A 314 -27.08 2.90 12.33
C ASP A 314 -26.59 2.27 13.66
N ALA A 315 -27.36 2.47 14.73
CA ALA A 315 -27.03 1.95 16.06
C ALA A 315 -27.07 0.41 16.13
N GLN A 316 -27.71 -0.25 15.17
CA GLN A 316 -27.77 -1.71 15.03
C GLN A 316 -26.68 -2.25 14.09
N GLY A 317 -25.82 -1.36 13.55
CA GLY A 317 -24.77 -1.73 12.61
C GLY A 317 -25.29 -2.01 11.20
N ARG A 318 -26.47 -1.54 10.82
CA ARG A 318 -27.00 -1.68 9.45
C ARG A 318 -26.58 -0.49 8.58
N ILE A 319 -26.47 -0.73 7.29
CA ILE A 319 -26.05 0.31 6.33
C ILE A 319 -27.18 1.34 6.17
N LYS A 320 -26.87 2.61 6.41
CA LYS A 320 -27.76 3.75 6.09
C LYS A 320 -27.37 4.44 4.80
N ALA A 321 -26.09 4.55 4.54
CA ALA A 321 -25.55 5.14 3.32
C ALA A 321 -24.14 4.61 3.08
N GLY A 322 -23.64 4.76 1.87
CA GLY A 322 -22.24 4.50 1.61
C GLY A 322 -21.76 5.04 0.28
N LEU A 323 -20.44 5.11 0.14
CA LEU A 323 -19.72 5.39 -1.09
C LEU A 323 -18.69 4.28 -1.29
N TRP A 324 -18.63 3.71 -2.48
CA TRP A 324 -17.64 2.75 -2.91
C TRP A 324 -16.93 3.28 -4.15
N VAL A 325 -15.61 3.22 -4.17
CA VAL A 325 -14.76 3.67 -5.26
C VAL A 325 -13.77 2.56 -5.59
N GLU A 326 -13.65 2.24 -6.87
CA GLU A 326 -12.64 1.33 -7.43
C GLU A 326 -11.85 2.10 -8.48
N MET A 327 -10.54 2.07 -8.34
CA MET A 327 -9.57 2.68 -9.25
C MET A 327 -8.69 1.59 -9.83
N ALA A 328 -8.59 1.49 -11.16
CA ALA A 328 -7.57 0.67 -11.80
C ALA A 328 -6.93 1.42 -12.96
N GLY A 329 -5.61 1.23 -13.14
CA GLY A 329 -4.85 1.92 -14.19
C GLY A 329 -4.98 3.45 -14.14
N GLY A 330 -5.07 4.02 -12.92
CA GLY A 330 -5.21 5.47 -12.71
C GLY A 330 -6.58 6.06 -13.07
N LYS A 331 -7.61 5.23 -13.28
CA LYS A 331 -8.97 5.69 -13.62
C LYS A 331 -10.00 5.09 -12.67
N ALA A 332 -11.03 5.87 -12.35
CA ALA A 332 -12.19 5.38 -11.62
C ALA A 332 -12.97 4.42 -12.52
N ASN A 333 -12.96 3.14 -12.15
CA ASN A 333 -13.76 2.12 -12.82
C ASN A 333 -15.16 2.05 -12.23
N HIS A 334 -15.27 2.17 -10.90
CA HIS A 334 -16.55 2.15 -10.21
C HIS A 334 -16.60 3.29 -9.19
N ARG A 335 -17.70 4.04 -9.17
CA ARG A 335 -18.03 4.99 -8.11
C ARG A 335 -19.52 4.88 -7.83
N MET A 336 -19.89 4.25 -6.73
CA MET A 336 -21.29 4.00 -6.38
C MET A 336 -21.64 4.59 -5.03
N GLU A 337 -22.76 5.28 -4.96
CA GLU A 337 -23.35 5.82 -3.76
C GLU A 337 -24.65 5.06 -3.44
N LEU A 338 -24.90 4.84 -2.14
CA LEU A 338 -26.10 4.20 -1.64
C LEU A 338 -26.72 5.07 -0.54
N SER A 339 -28.05 5.17 -0.51
CA SER A 339 -28.78 5.87 0.55
C SER A 339 -30.08 5.14 0.90
N GLN A 340 -30.27 4.85 2.18
CA GLN A 340 -31.50 4.30 2.73
C GLN A 340 -32.59 5.38 2.80
N LYS A 341 -33.77 5.10 2.23
CA LYS A 341 -34.92 6.02 2.28
C LYS A 341 -35.86 5.71 3.42
N ALA A 342 -36.40 4.50 3.44
CA ALA A 342 -37.35 4.06 4.44
C ALA A 342 -37.24 2.54 4.65
N GLY A 343 -37.05 2.11 5.89
CA GLY A 343 -36.92 0.68 6.22
C GLY A 343 -35.85 0.00 5.37
N SER A 344 -36.22 -1.03 4.61
CA SER A 344 -35.30 -1.77 3.73
C SER A 344 -35.19 -1.19 2.30
N GLN A 345 -35.71 0.01 2.02
CA GLN A 345 -35.63 0.64 0.70
C GLN A 345 -34.37 1.50 0.56
N TYR A 346 -33.63 1.27 -0.52
CA TYR A 346 -32.39 1.97 -0.85
C TYR A 346 -32.45 2.55 -2.26
N GLU A 347 -31.85 3.72 -2.43
CA GLU A 347 -31.49 4.28 -3.73
C GLU A 347 -29.99 4.14 -3.94
N TYR A 348 -29.59 3.82 -5.16
CA TYR A 348 -28.21 3.82 -5.61
C TYR A 348 -28.03 4.75 -6.81
N ALA A 349 -26.86 5.38 -6.90
CA ALA A 349 -26.49 6.22 -8.03
C ALA A 349 -24.96 6.24 -8.18
N GLY A 350 -24.46 6.36 -9.40
CA GLY A 350 -23.02 6.37 -9.62
C GLY A 350 -22.62 6.14 -11.07
N GLU A 351 -21.35 5.76 -11.24
CA GLU A 351 -20.73 5.44 -12.52
C GLU A 351 -20.03 4.08 -12.45
N VAL A 352 -20.21 3.28 -13.50
CA VAL A 352 -19.59 1.97 -13.69
C VAL A 352 -19.00 1.93 -15.10
N GLU A 353 -17.69 1.77 -15.19
CA GLU A 353 -16.92 1.79 -16.45
C GLU A 353 -17.27 3.02 -17.31
N GLY A 354 -17.39 4.18 -16.65
CA GLY A 354 -17.76 5.46 -17.26
C GLY A 354 -19.25 5.61 -17.65
N LYS A 355 -20.10 4.63 -17.35
CA LYS A 355 -21.54 4.67 -17.62
C LYS A 355 -22.31 4.99 -16.35
N ARG A 356 -23.24 5.95 -16.44
CA ARG A 356 -24.12 6.29 -15.31
C ARG A 356 -25.08 5.13 -15.00
N VAL A 357 -25.19 4.80 -13.72
CA VAL A 357 -26.08 3.77 -13.19
C VAL A 357 -26.82 4.35 -11.99
N GLN A 358 -28.15 4.25 -11.98
CA GLN A 358 -28.98 4.71 -10.88
C GLN A 358 -30.27 3.91 -10.77
N GLY A 359 -30.85 3.85 -9.59
CA GLY A 359 -32.11 3.15 -9.35
C GLY A 359 -32.39 2.96 -7.86
N SER A 360 -33.25 1.99 -7.58
CA SER A 360 -33.63 1.65 -6.21
C SER A 360 -33.88 0.15 -6.07
N PHE A 361 -33.63 -0.39 -4.90
CA PHE A 361 -34.01 -1.75 -4.54
C PHE A 361 -34.56 -1.82 -3.11
N THR A 362 -35.26 -2.91 -2.81
CA THR A 362 -35.65 -3.24 -1.44
C THR A 362 -34.83 -4.43 -0.98
N ALA A 363 -34.03 -4.26 0.08
CA ALA A 363 -33.26 -5.34 0.65
C ALA A 363 -34.19 -6.45 1.17
N PRO A 364 -33.89 -7.74 0.93
CA PRO A 364 -34.69 -8.84 1.45
C PRO A 364 -34.77 -8.79 2.99
N GLY A 365 -35.97 -8.96 3.53
CA GLY A 365 -36.23 -8.93 4.98
C GLY A 365 -36.38 -7.53 5.58
N LYS A 366 -36.72 -7.48 6.88
CA LYS A 366 -36.99 -6.22 7.61
C LYS A 366 -35.75 -5.59 8.26
N SER A 367 -34.62 -6.31 8.25
CA SER A 367 -33.43 -5.93 9.02
C SER A 367 -32.49 -4.96 8.28
N GLY A 368 -32.79 -4.61 7.01
CA GLY A 368 -31.89 -3.80 6.18
C GLY A 368 -30.65 -4.56 5.72
N LEU A 369 -29.70 -3.85 5.11
CA LEU A 369 -28.44 -4.41 4.63
C LEU A 369 -27.46 -4.64 5.78
N ALA A 370 -26.82 -5.79 5.77
CA ALA A 370 -25.77 -6.11 6.73
C ALA A 370 -24.51 -5.30 6.41
N SER A 371 -23.86 -4.78 7.45
CA SER A 371 -22.50 -4.25 7.38
C SER A 371 -21.49 -5.26 7.93
N PRO A 372 -20.19 -5.09 7.64
CA PRO A 372 -19.13 -5.90 8.25
C PRO A 372 -19.22 -5.96 9.78
N VAL A 373 -19.64 -4.88 10.45
CA VAL A 373 -19.81 -4.84 11.91
C VAL A 373 -20.93 -5.75 12.39
N SER A 374 -22.09 -5.69 11.72
CA SER A 374 -23.25 -6.53 12.07
C SER A 374 -22.98 -8.01 11.79
N ILE A 375 -22.27 -8.31 10.71
CA ILE A 375 -21.87 -9.67 10.33
C ILE A 375 -20.91 -10.24 11.36
N ALA A 376 -19.83 -9.50 11.69
CA ALA A 376 -18.87 -9.92 12.71
C ALA A 376 -19.55 -10.17 14.06
N SER A 377 -20.47 -9.30 14.47
CA SER A 377 -21.23 -9.46 15.71
C SER A 377 -22.09 -10.72 15.72
N GLU A 378 -22.77 -11.01 14.61
CA GLU A 378 -23.59 -12.22 14.47
C GLU A 378 -22.73 -13.49 14.46
N LEU A 379 -21.63 -13.49 13.70
CA LEU A 379 -20.69 -14.59 13.65
C LEU A 379 -20.04 -14.82 15.01
N ALA A 380 -19.64 -13.77 15.74
CA ALA A 380 -19.09 -13.88 17.09
C ALA A 380 -20.08 -14.57 18.05
N ARG A 381 -21.38 -14.28 17.92
CA ARG A 381 -22.42 -14.96 18.70
C ARG A 381 -22.50 -16.44 18.35
N LEU A 382 -22.48 -16.80 17.06
CA LEU A 382 -22.51 -18.19 16.60
C LEU A 382 -21.24 -18.97 16.98
N MET A 383 -20.10 -18.28 17.06
CA MET A 383 -18.82 -18.87 17.46
C MET A 383 -18.75 -19.25 18.94
N LYS A 384 -19.66 -18.75 19.80
CA LYS A 384 -19.77 -19.17 21.21
C LYS A 384 -20.22 -20.62 21.32
N ASP A 385 -21.08 -21.06 20.41
CA ASP A 385 -21.43 -22.47 20.27
C ASP A 385 -20.34 -23.16 19.46
N LYS A 386 -20.06 -24.45 19.72
CA LYS A 386 -19.06 -25.23 18.97
C LYS A 386 -19.64 -26.01 17.79
N GLY A 387 -20.98 -26.02 17.64
CA GLY A 387 -21.68 -26.81 16.63
C GLY A 387 -21.65 -26.19 15.22
N PRO A 388 -22.06 -26.91 14.16
CA PRO A 388 -22.16 -26.32 12.84
C PRO A 388 -23.18 -25.16 12.82
N PHE A 389 -22.98 -24.20 11.91
CA PHE A 389 -23.96 -23.15 11.63
C PHE A 389 -24.05 -22.91 10.12
N ASP A 390 -25.17 -22.34 9.69
CA ASP A 390 -25.41 -21.91 8.31
C ASP A 390 -26.28 -20.66 8.34
N VAL A 391 -25.70 -19.53 7.99
CA VAL A 391 -26.35 -18.22 7.98
C VAL A 391 -26.18 -17.55 6.64
N LYS A 392 -27.24 -16.89 6.19
CA LYS A 392 -27.27 -16.10 4.96
C LYS A 392 -27.52 -14.64 5.31
N GLN A 393 -26.78 -13.74 4.68
CA GLN A 393 -26.90 -12.29 4.84
C GLN A 393 -27.00 -11.62 3.47
N GLN A 394 -27.54 -10.41 3.47
CA GLN A 394 -27.62 -9.56 2.28
C GLN A 394 -26.59 -8.43 2.44
N GLU A 395 -25.59 -8.45 1.57
CA GLU A 395 -24.48 -7.50 1.56
C GLU A 395 -24.53 -6.69 0.27
N TYR A 396 -24.16 -5.41 0.35
CA TYR A 396 -24.14 -4.54 -0.82
C TYR A 396 -22.70 -4.33 -1.26
N GLU A 397 -22.35 -5.00 -2.37
CA GLU A 397 -21.03 -5.00 -2.97
C GLU A 397 -21.14 -4.51 -4.42
N PRO A 398 -21.11 -3.19 -4.65
CA PRO A 398 -21.43 -2.61 -5.95
C PRO A 398 -20.42 -2.95 -7.06
N GLY A 399 -19.21 -3.40 -6.70
CA GLY A 399 -18.23 -3.94 -7.66
C GLY A 399 -18.66 -5.29 -8.27
N MET A 400 -19.57 -6.02 -7.62
CA MET A 400 -20.16 -7.24 -8.17
C MET A 400 -21.46 -6.96 -8.93
N ASP A 401 -22.40 -6.29 -8.28
CA ASP A 401 -23.66 -5.85 -8.89
C ASP A 401 -24.11 -4.53 -8.24
N PRO A 402 -24.08 -3.40 -8.95
CA PRO A 402 -24.46 -2.11 -8.38
C PRO A 402 -25.97 -1.99 -8.14
N THR A 403 -26.79 -2.88 -8.71
CA THR A 403 -28.25 -2.74 -8.78
C THR A 403 -29.01 -3.49 -7.69
N LYS A 404 -28.35 -4.39 -6.96
CA LYS A 404 -28.99 -5.21 -5.92
C LYS A 404 -27.96 -5.74 -4.90
N PRO A 405 -28.39 -6.12 -3.69
CA PRO A 405 -27.53 -6.82 -2.76
C PRO A 405 -27.19 -8.23 -3.26
N THR A 406 -26.08 -8.74 -2.74
CA THR A 406 -25.61 -10.11 -2.94
C THR A 406 -25.93 -10.93 -1.69
N GLU A 407 -26.48 -12.13 -1.89
CA GLU A 407 -26.61 -13.10 -0.80
C GLU A 407 -25.23 -13.72 -0.52
N VAL A 408 -24.78 -13.58 0.72
CA VAL A 408 -23.55 -14.19 1.22
C VAL A 408 -23.91 -15.23 2.27
N ARG A 409 -23.36 -16.44 2.11
CA ARG A 409 -23.57 -17.56 3.01
C ARG A 409 -22.32 -17.81 3.84
N TYR A 410 -22.48 -17.84 5.15
CA TYR A 410 -21.48 -18.23 6.13
C TYR A 410 -21.86 -19.56 6.74
N ALA A 411 -21.01 -20.58 6.58
CA ALA A 411 -21.27 -21.90 7.12
C ALA A 411 -20.05 -22.44 7.86
N ARG A 412 -20.25 -22.97 9.07
CA ARG A 412 -19.23 -23.76 9.79
C ARG A 412 -19.59 -25.23 9.71
N ASP A 413 -18.65 -26.04 9.25
CA ASP A 413 -18.83 -27.48 9.17
C ASP A 413 -18.45 -28.18 10.50
N PRO A 414 -18.68 -29.51 10.64
CA PRO A 414 -18.31 -30.25 11.84
C PRO A 414 -16.81 -30.29 12.17
N SER A 415 -15.92 -30.01 11.20
CA SER A 415 -14.48 -29.88 11.44
C SER A 415 -14.11 -28.53 12.09
N GLY A 416 -15.04 -27.57 12.09
CA GLY A 416 -14.84 -26.22 12.57
C GLY A 416 -14.39 -25.24 11.49
N ALA A 417 -14.14 -25.70 10.26
CA ALA A 417 -13.81 -24.84 9.13
C ALA A 417 -15.01 -24.00 8.72
N VAL A 418 -14.76 -22.74 8.41
CA VAL A 418 -15.77 -21.78 7.95
C VAL A 418 -15.65 -21.61 6.44
N THR A 419 -16.76 -21.82 5.75
CA THR A 419 -16.92 -21.47 4.34
C THR A 419 -17.72 -20.18 4.22
N VAL A 420 -17.21 -19.23 3.43
CA VAL A 420 -17.95 -18.06 2.96
C VAL A 420 -18.22 -18.22 1.47
N SER A 421 -19.47 -18.14 1.06
CA SER A 421 -19.87 -18.31 -0.34
C SER A 421 -20.73 -17.17 -0.80
N PHE A 422 -20.41 -16.62 -1.97
CA PHE A 422 -21.19 -15.59 -2.64
C PHE A 422 -20.98 -15.72 -4.14
N LEU A 423 -22.07 -15.62 -4.91
CA LEU A 423 -22.05 -15.90 -6.36
C LEU A 423 -21.36 -17.25 -6.67
N THR A 424 -20.29 -17.22 -7.46
CA THR A 424 -19.43 -18.37 -7.78
C THR A 424 -18.18 -18.45 -6.89
N MET A 425 -17.94 -17.46 -6.03
CA MET A 425 -16.79 -17.41 -5.16
C MET A 425 -17.01 -18.22 -3.88
N ARG A 426 -15.93 -18.86 -3.44
CA ARG A 426 -15.88 -19.61 -2.20
C ARG A 426 -14.58 -19.32 -1.48
N LEU A 427 -14.69 -18.93 -0.22
CA LEU A 427 -13.57 -18.81 0.69
C LEU A 427 -13.70 -19.88 1.77
N THR A 428 -12.59 -20.51 2.14
CA THR A 428 -12.56 -21.50 3.24
C THR A 428 -11.46 -21.13 4.21
N GLY A 429 -11.77 -21.14 5.50
CA GLY A 429 -10.85 -20.60 6.50
C GLY A 429 -11.35 -20.70 7.94
N ALA A 430 -10.79 -19.84 8.78
CA ALA A 430 -11.12 -19.74 10.19
C ALA A 430 -11.56 -18.31 10.55
N LEU A 431 -12.54 -18.22 11.45
CA LEU A 431 -12.92 -16.99 12.12
C LEU A 431 -12.26 -16.93 13.49
N ALA A 432 -11.81 -15.74 13.87
CA ALA A 432 -11.43 -15.46 15.25
C ALA A 432 -12.68 -15.48 16.17
N PRO A 433 -12.51 -15.56 17.50
CA PRO A 433 -13.65 -15.58 18.45
C PRO A 433 -14.57 -14.35 18.39
N ASP A 434 -14.06 -13.26 17.82
CA ASP A 434 -14.79 -12.02 17.56
C ASP A 434 -15.61 -12.05 16.25
N GLY A 435 -15.71 -13.22 15.60
CA GLY A 435 -16.52 -13.43 14.40
C GLY A 435 -15.89 -12.92 13.11
N ARG A 436 -14.64 -12.46 13.14
CA ARG A 436 -13.99 -11.85 11.98
C ARG A 436 -12.98 -12.79 11.30
N PRO A 437 -12.63 -12.56 10.02
CA PRO A 437 -11.70 -13.41 9.29
C PRO A 437 -10.29 -13.47 9.86
N GLU A 438 -9.81 -14.65 10.27
CA GLU A 438 -8.43 -14.84 10.73
C GLU A 438 -7.51 -15.21 9.57
N ALA A 439 -7.89 -16.25 8.83
CA ALA A 439 -7.22 -16.66 7.60
C ALA A 439 -8.22 -17.38 6.70
N PHE A 440 -8.26 -17.01 5.43
CA PHE A 440 -9.12 -17.60 4.41
C PHE A 440 -8.35 -17.88 3.14
N GLU A 441 -8.65 -19.00 2.50
CA GLU A 441 -8.22 -19.33 1.16
C GLU A 441 -9.36 -19.06 0.18
N ILE A 442 -9.06 -18.39 -0.93
CA ILE A 442 -10.02 -18.07 -1.98
C ILE A 442 -9.90 -19.13 -3.08
N SER A 443 -11.00 -19.81 -3.39
CA SER A 443 -11.05 -20.83 -4.43
C SER A 443 -11.02 -20.19 -5.83
N ALA A 444 -9.82 -19.88 -6.34
CA ALA A 444 -9.60 -19.24 -7.64
C ALA A 444 -8.79 -20.09 -8.64
N GLY A 445 -8.46 -21.34 -8.30
CA GLY A 445 -7.46 -22.13 -9.02
C GLY A 445 -6.03 -21.72 -8.61
N PRO A 446 -4.98 -22.30 -9.24
CA PRO A 446 -3.61 -21.87 -9.00
C PRO A 446 -3.35 -20.48 -9.62
N PRO A 447 -2.55 -19.62 -8.95
CA PRO A 447 -1.92 -19.82 -7.64
C PRO A 447 -2.93 -19.70 -6.49
N ARG A 448 -2.60 -20.29 -5.33
CA ARG A 448 -3.49 -20.27 -4.17
C ARG A 448 -3.57 -18.85 -3.61
N LEU A 449 -4.77 -18.27 -3.61
CA LEU A 449 -4.98 -16.96 -3.02
C LEU A 449 -5.37 -17.10 -1.54
N THR A 450 -4.69 -16.35 -0.66
CA THR A 450 -4.99 -16.35 0.78
C THR A 450 -5.13 -14.93 1.32
N LEU A 451 -6.08 -14.74 2.23
CA LEU A 451 -6.33 -13.51 2.97
C LEU A 451 -6.04 -13.80 4.43
N GLN A 452 -5.13 -13.04 5.06
CA GLN A 452 -4.71 -13.29 6.44
C GLN A 452 -4.73 -12.00 7.25
N ARG A 453 -5.29 -12.05 8.46
CA ARG A 453 -5.21 -10.92 9.41
C ARG A 453 -3.78 -10.73 9.90
N ALA A 454 -3.22 -9.56 9.61
CA ALA A 454 -1.89 -9.16 10.03
C ALA A 454 -1.91 -8.25 11.26
N HIS A 455 -2.96 -7.45 11.42
CA HIS A 455 -3.10 -6.53 12.55
C HIS A 455 -4.57 -6.35 12.93
N SER A 456 -4.82 -6.16 14.22
CA SER A 456 -6.09 -5.63 14.70
C SER A 456 -5.93 -4.91 16.04
N ARG A 457 -6.67 -3.82 16.23
CA ARG A 457 -6.75 -3.08 17.49
C ARG A 457 -8.18 -2.61 17.73
N GLY A 458 -8.63 -2.69 18.99
CA GLY A 458 -9.99 -2.29 19.38
C GLY A 458 -10.99 -3.45 19.33
N LYS A 459 -12.27 -3.13 19.51
CA LYS A 459 -13.39 -4.09 19.54
C LYS A 459 -14.54 -3.52 18.71
N LEU A 460 -15.30 -4.41 18.06
CA LEU A 460 -16.53 -4.07 17.34
C LEU A 460 -17.74 -3.97 18.28
#